data_AF-A0A956PJA2-F1
#
_entry.id   AF-A0A956PJA2-F1
#
_cell.length_a   1.000
_cell.length_b   1.000
_cell.length_c   1.000
_cell.angle_alpha   90.00
_cell.angle_beta   90.00
_cell.angle_gamma   90.00
#
_symmetry.space_group_name_H-M   'P 1'
#
loop_
_entity.id
_entity.type
_entity.pdbx_description
1 polymer ?
#
loop_
_entity_poly.entity_id
_entity_poly.type
_entity_poly.pdbx_seq_one_letter_code
_entity_poly.pdbx_strand_id
1 'polypeptide(L)'
;MGRALRSSGYTVAEILVGATVALLLAGLAMNFVLSIYHTAGRATVRDGLHSKASVVMTRIIDELRECTAGSVATSPVGLALTPLESTTSTGQKVWAEYSSFYFWSEPRGELFYRKCPPYPSGTSWEN
;
A
#
# COMPACT_ATOMS: atom_id res chain seq x y z
N MET A 1 -18.40 -63.58 -29.27
CA MET A 1 -18.99 -62.33 -28.73
C MET A 1 -18.05 -61.17 -29.04
N GLY A 2 -18.15 -60.59 -30.23
CA GLY A 2 -17.36 -59.41 -30.61
C GLY A 2 -18.18 -58.14 -30.39
N ARG A 3 -17.81 -57.33 -29.40
CA ARG A 3 -18.37 -55.99 -29.23
C ARG A 3 -17.76 -55.09 -30.31
N ALA A 4 -18.59 -54.67 -31.26
CA ALA A 4 -18.22 -53.61 -32.20
C ALA A 4 -18.08 -52.30 -31.42
N LEU A 5 -16.84 -51.83 -31.26
CA LEU A 5 -16.54 -50.45 -30.86
C LEU A 5 -16.97 -49.54 -32.01
N ARG A 6 -18.20 -49.02 -31.91
CA ARG A 6 -18.74 -48.03 -32.83
C ARG A 6 -17.97 -46.73 -32.59
N SER A 7 -16.93 -46.47 -33.39
CA SER A 7 -16.27 -45.16 -33.40
C SER A 7 -17.27 -44.15 -33.95
N SER A 8 -17.88 -43.35 -33.08
CA SER A 8 -18.76 -42.26 -33.49
C SER A 8 -17.86 -41.17 -34.10
N GLY A 9 -17.82 -41.08 -35.42
CA GLY A 9 -17.14 -40.01 -36.13
C GLY A 9 -17.91 -38.70 -35.94
N TYR A 10 -17.25 -37.67 -35.44
CA TYR A 10 -17.84 -36.34 -35.30
C TYR A 10 -18.19 -35.76 -36.67
N THR A 11 -19.39 -35.20 -36.80
CA THR A 11 -19.79 -34.54 -38.05
C THR A 11 -19.17 -33.14 -38.14
N VAL A 12 -18.90 -32.64 -39.35
CA VAL A 12 -18.32 -31.30 -39.57
C VAL A 12 -19.16 -30.20 -38.89
N ALA A 13 -20.48 -30.37 -38.89
CA ALA A 13 -21.41 -29.46 -38.21
C ALA A 13 -21.18 -29.42 -36.69
N GLU A 14 -20.91 -30.56 -36.08
CA GLU A 14 -20.66 -30.69 -34.63
C GLU A 14 -19.34 -30.02 -34.23
N ILE A 15 -18.31 -30.11 -35.08
CA ILE A 15 -17.04 -29.40 -34.91
C ILE A 15 -17.26 -27.89 -35.01
N LEU A 16 -18.06 -27.43 -35.97
CA LEU A 16 -18.34 -26.01 -36.16
C LEU A 16 -19.10 -25.42 -34.95
N VAL A 17 -20.12 -26.14 -34.47
CA VAL A 17 -20.88 -25.76 -33.27
C VAL A 17 -19.97 -25.75 -32.05
N GLY A 18 -19.15 -26.81 -31.85
CA GLY A 18 -18.19 -26.87 -30.75
C GLY A 18 -17.18 -25.71 -30.77
N ALA A 19 -16.65 -25.36 -31.94
CA ALA A 19 -15.72 -24.24 -32.10
C ALA A 19 -16.37 -22.88 -31.78
N THR A 20 -17.60 -22.65 -32.23
CA THR A 20 -18.33 -21.41 -31.93
C THR A 20 -18.63 -21.26 -30.43
N VAL A 21 -19.06 -22.34 -29.77
CA VAL A 21 -19.28 -22.35 -28.32
C VAL A 21 -17.98 -22.11 -27.56
N ALA A 22 -16.88 -22.75 -27.98
CA ALA A 22 -15.56 -22.55 -27.38
C ALA A 22 -15.09 -21.09 -27.50
N LEU A 23 -15.28 -20.45 -28.67
CA LEU A 23 -14.93 -19.05 -28.88
C LEU A 23 -15.79 -18.10 -28.02
N LEU A 24 -17.08 -18.38 -27.88
CA LEU A 24 -17.96 -17.60 -27.01
C LEU A 24 -17.54 -17.72 -25.54
N LEU A 25 -17.23 -18.93 -25.08
CA LEU A 25 -16.74 -19.15 -23.72
C LEU A 25 -15.39 -18.49 -23.48
N ALA A 26 -14.47 -18.54 -24.46
CA ALA A 26 -13.18 -17.86 -24.38
C ALA A 26 -13.34 -16.34 -24.31
N GLY A 27 -14.22 -15.75 -25.14
CA GLY A 27 -14.52 -14.31 -25.11
C GLY A 27 -15.15 -13.88 -23.78
N LEU A 28 -16.06 -14.69 -23.24
CA LEU A 28 -16.66 -14.44 -21.93
C LEU A 28 -15.61 -14.50 -20.81
N ALA A 29 -14.76 -15.53 -20.80
CA ALA A 29 -13.68 -15.67 -19.84
C ALA A 29 -12.71 -14.47 -19.90
N MET A 30 -12.36 -14.00 -21.10
CA MET A 30 -11.48 -12.85 -21.29
C MET A 30 -12.08 -11.56 -20.72
N ASN A 31 -13.39 -11.33 -20.90
CA ASN A 31 -14.09 -10.19 -20.30
C ASN A 31 -14.09 -10.24 -18.77
N PHE A 32 -14.30 -11.42 -18.17
CA PHE A 32 -14.20 -11.59 -16.71
C PHE A 32 -12.79 -11.30 -16.21
N VAL A 33 -11.77 -11.81 -16.90
CA VAL A 33 -10.37 -11.58 -16.56
C VAL A 33 -10.03 -10.09 -16.60
N LEU A 34 -10.43 -9.36 -17.65
CA LEU A 34 -10.20 -7.92 -17.76
C LEU A 34 -10.91 -7.13 -16.63
N SER A 35 -12.14 -7.51 -16.30
CA SER A 35 -12.89 -6.91 -15.20
C SER A 35 -12.23 -7.15 -13.83
N ILE A 36 -11.74 -8.37 -13.60
CA ILE A 36 -11.00 -8.73 -12.40
C ILE A 36 -9.69 -7.94 -12.32
N TYR A 37 -8.92 -7.84 -13.41
CA TYR A 37 -7.67 -7.06 -13.41
C TYR A 37 -7.91 -5.58 -13.08
N HIS A 38 -8.93 -4.98 -13.68
CA HIS A 38 -9.25 -3.57 -13.44
C HIS A 38 -9.75 -3.32 -12.00
N THR A 39 -10.51 -4.26 -11.44
CA THR A 39 -11.00 -4.17 -10.06
C THR A 39 -9.90 -4.48 -9.04
N ALA A 40 -9.10 -5.51 -9.28
CA ALA A 40 -7.99 -5.91 -8.42
C ALA A 40 -6.90 -4.84 -8.38
N GLY A 41 -6.57 -4.19 -9.50
CA GLY A 41 -5.61 -3.07 -9.52
C GLY A 41 -6.03 -1.89 -8.65
N ARG A 42 -7.34 -1.61 -8.54
CA ARG A 42 -7.85 -0.56 -7.63
C ARG A 42 -7.84 -1.00 -6.17
N ALA A 43 -8.16 -2.27 -5.92
CA ALA A 43 -8.15 -2.84 -4.57
C ALA A 43 -6.73 -2.90 -4.00
N THR A 44 -5.74 -3.40 -4.77
CA THR A 44 -4.35 -3.52 -4.32
C THR A 44 -3.68 -2.17 -4.06
N VAL A 45 -3.96 -1.16 -4.89
CA VAL A 45 -3.46 0.22 -4.66
C VAL A 45 -4.05 0.81 -3.39
N ARG A 46 -5.35 0.58 -3.13
CA ARG A 46 -6.03 1.07 -1.93
C ARG A 46 -5.51 0.39 -0.66
N ASP A 47 -5.32 -0.93 -0.70
CA ASP A 47 -4.78 -1.69 0.44
C ASP A 47 -3.33 -1.31 0.74
N GLY A 48 -2.51 -1.08 -0.29
CA GLY A 48 -1.14 -0.59 -0.13
C GLY A 48 -1.09 0.80 0.53
N LEU A 49 -1.97 1.72 0.10
CA LEU A 49 -2.02 3.07 0.66
C LEU A 49 -2.50 3.05 2.12
N HIS A 50 -3.54 2.27 2.44
CA HIS A 50 -4.03 2.14 3.82
C HIS A 50 -2.99 1.48 4.74
N SER A 51 -2.26 0.48 4.26
CA SER A 51 -1.20 -0.17 5.01
C SER A 51 -0.07 0.82 5.34
N LYS A 52 0.42 1.57 4.35
CA LYS A 52 1.46 2.60 4.55
C LYS A 52 0.99 3.70 5.52
N ALA A 53 -0.22 4.22 5.33
CA ALA A 53 -0.78 5.26 6.20
C ALA A 53 -0.91 4.78 7.66
N SER A 54 -1.35 3.52 7.86
CA SER A 54 -1.47 2.93 9.20
C SER A 54 -0.12 2.84 9.92
N VAL A 55 0.94 2.42 9.22
CA VAL A 55 2.30 2.33 9.79
C VAL A 55 2.80 3.71 10.22
N VAL A 56 2.65 4.72 9.37
CA VAL A 56 3.13 6.08 9.70
C VAL A 56 2.31 6.69 10.83
N MET A 57 0.98 6.51 10.84
CA MET A 57 0.13 6.97 11.94
C MET A 57 0.48 6.31 13.27
N THR A 58 0.78 5.02 13.26
CA THR A 58 1.24 4.31 14.47
C THR A 58 2.54 4.92 14.98
N ARG A 59 3.50 5.20 14.10
CA ARG A 59 4.77 5.85 14.45
C ARG A 59 4.58 7.26 15.02
N ILE A 60 3.68 8.05 14.44
CA ILE A 60 3.31 9.38 14.95
C ILE A 60 2.73 9.27 16.37
N ILE A 61 1.83 8.30 16.60
CA ILE A 61 1.22 8.09 17.93
C ILE A 61 2.29 7.71 18.96
N ASP A 62 3.22 6.83 18.61
CA ASP A 62 4.30 6.42 19.50
C ASP A 62 5.24 7.60 19.82
N GLU A 63 5.65 8.39 18.83
CA GLU A 63 6.47 9.59 19.06
C GLU A 63 5.73 10.67 19.85
N LEU A 64 4.41 10.82 19.65
CA LEU A 64 3.59 11.76 20.41
C LEU A 64 3.51 11.43 21.90
N ARG A 65 3.66 10.16 22.30
CA ARG A 65 3.70 9.77 23.72
C ARG A 65 4.95 10.29 24.43
N GLU A 66 6.04 10.43 23.68
CA GLU A 66 7.33 10.96 24.16
C GLU A 66 7.43 12.48 23.97
N CYS A 67 6.51 13.09 23.23
CA CYS A 67 6.43 14.53 23.04
C CYS A 67 5.55 15.20 24.09
N THR A 68 5.77 16.49 24.32
CA THR A 68 4.82 17.32 25.08
C THR A 68 4.31 18.45 24.18
N ALA A 69 3.26 19.17 24.58
CA ALA A 69 2.62 20.18 23.73
C ALA A 69 3.57 21.26 23.17
N GLY A 70 4.69 21.53 23.86
CA GLY A 70 5.71 22.49 23.40
C GLY A 70 6.69 21.96 22.35
N SER A 71 6.63 20.68 22.01
CA SER A 71 7.56 20.03 21.07
C SER A 71 6.88 19.43 19.85
N VAL A 72 5.63 19.82 19.63
CA VAL A 72 4.83 19.47 18.47
C VAL A 72 4.57 20.74 17.68
N ALA A 73 4.96 20.76 16.40
CA ALA A 73 4.60 21.82 15.48
C ALA A 73 3.75 21.25 14.36
N THR A 74 2.55 21.81 14.17
CA THR A 74 1.59 21.40 13.16
C THR A 74 1.51 22.44 12.04
N SER A 75 1.32 21.94 10.82
CA SER A 75 1.09 22.72 9.60
C SER A 75 0.00 22.02 8.79
N PRO A 76 -0.77 22.73 7.94
CA PRO A 76 -1.76 22.09 7.06
C PRO A 76 -1.21 20.94 6.21
N VAL A 77 0.10 20.95 5.93
CA VAL A 77 0.77 20.00 5.03
C VAL A 77 1.66 19.02 5.81
N GLY A 78 1.83 19.17 7.12
CA GLY A 78 2.75 18.34 7.88
C GLY A 78 2.80 18.55 9.39
N LEU A 79 3.55 17.68 10.05
CA LEU A 79 3.73 17.59 11.49
C LEU A 79 5.22 17.44 11.79
N ALA A 80 5.74 18.24 12.71
CA ALA A 80 7.08 18.08 13.26
C ALA A 80 6.99 17.71 14.74
N LEU A 81 7.73 16.68 15.14
CA LEU A 81 7.78 16.14 16.49
C LEU A 81 9.22 16.16 16.98
N THR A 82 9.44 16.75 18.16
CA THR A 82 10.71 16.66 18.87
C THR A 82 10.46 15.94 20.21
N PRO A 83 10.96 14.72 20.40
CA PRO A 83 10.73 13.98 21.64
C PRO A 83 11.47 14.61 22.82
N LEU A 84 10.91 14.42 24.01
CA LEU A 84 11.54 14.80 25.27
C LEU A 84 12.53 13.70 25.68
N GLU A 85 13.81 14.02 25.75
CA GLU A 85 14.85 13.03 26.06
C GLU A 85 15.03 12.88 27.58
N SER A 86 15.02 13.99 28.32
CA SER A 86 15.21 13.96 29.76
C SER A 86 14.65 15.21 30.43
N THR A 87 14.47 15.11 31.75
CA THR A 87 14.24 16.27 32.61
C THR A 87 15.41 16.35 33.58
N THR A 88 16.10 17.48 33.57
CA THR A 88 17.22 17.74 34.49
C THR A 88 16.73 17.78 35.95
N SER A 89 17.66 17.62 36.90
CA SER A 89 17.37 17.72 38.34
C SER A 89 16.82 19.09 38.77
N THR A 90 16.97 20.12 37.95
CA THR A 90 16.43 21.48 38.14
C THR A 90 15.05 21.67 37.49
N GLY A 91 14.48 20.64 36.87
CA GLY A 91 13.18 20.68 36.22
C GLY A 91 13.19 21.26 34.79
N GLN A 92 14.37 21.52 34.21
CA GLN A 92 14.45 21.92 32.80
C GLN A 92 14.26 20.71 31.88
N LYS A 93 13.43 20.89 30.86
CA LYS A 93 13.18 19.92 29.79
C LYS A 93 14.35 19.91 28.81
N VAL A 94 14.92 18.73 28.58
CA VAL A 94 15.95 18.49 27.57
C VAL A 94 15.30 17.74 26.41
N TRP A 95 15.30 18.39 25.26
CA TRP A 95 14.74 17.84 24.03
C TRP A 95 15.80 17.03 23.29
N ALA A 96 15.35 16.03 22.54
CA ALA A 96 16.23 15.26 21.68
C ALA A 96 16.94 16.15 20.66
N GLU A 97 18.16 15.78 20.28
CA GLU A 97 18.93 16.45 19.23
C GLU A 97 18.34 16.25 17.82
N TYR A 98 17.27 15.47 17.69
CA TYR A 98 16.55 15.23 16.43
C TYR A 98 15.08 15.64 16.50
N SER A 99 14.56 16.02 15.34
CA SER A 99 13.14 16.24 15.09
C SER A 99 12.69 15.34 13.94
N SER A 100 11.57 14.65 14.16
CA SER A 100 10.87 13.86 13.15
C SER A 100 9.88 14.76 12.40
N PHE A 101 9.98 14.81 11.08
CA PHE A 101 9.10 15.55 10.18
C PHE A 101 8.25 14.58 9.38
N TYR A 102 6.95 14.80 9.39
CA TYR A 102 5.96 14.08 8.60
C TYR A 102 5.29 15.09 7.68
N PHE A 103 5.27 14.87 6.38
CA PHE A 103 4.59 15.79 5.46
C PHE A 103 3.93 15.04 4.31
N TRP A 104 2.76 15.51 3.92
CA TRP A 104 2.03 14.96 2.79
C TRP A 104 2.52 15.58 1.49
N SER A 105 2.84 14.74 0.51
CA SER A 105 3.17 15.18 -0.84
C SER A 105 2.00 14.93 -1.77
N GLU A 106 1.24 15.98 -2.07
CA GLU A 106 0.16 15.96 -3.07
C GLU A 106 0.58 15.37 -4.43
N PRO A 107 1.74 15.72 -5.02
CA PRO A 107 2.08 15.21 -6.36
C PRO A 107 2.38 13.70 -6.38
N ARG A 108 2.71 13.11 -5.22
CA ARG A 108 2.97 11.67 -5.11
C ARG A 108 1.83 10.90 -4.45
N GLY A 109 0.90 11.58 -3.78
CA GLY A 109 -0.14 10.94 -2.98
C GLY A 109 0.45 10.10 -1.85
N GLU A 110 1.59 10.51 -1.31
CA GLU A 110 2.38 9.74 -0.33
C GLU A 110 2.74 10.61 0.88
N LEU A 111 2.76 9.97 2.05
CA LEU A 111 3.18 10.57 3.31
C LEU A 111 4.68 10.32 3.48
N PHE A 112 5.45 11.41 3.54
CA PHE A 112 6.90 11.36 3.73
C PHE A 112 7.24 11.52 5.20
N TYR A 113 8.30 10.82 5.61
CA TYR A 113 8.88 10.91 6.93
C TYR A 113 10.38 11.20 6.83
N ARG A 114 10.88 12.08 7.69
CA ARG A 114 12.31 12.42 7.76
C ARG A 114 12.71 12.80 9.17
N LYS A 115 13.79 12.20 9.69
CA LYS A 115 14.48 12.70 10.88
C LYS A 115 15.57 13.70 10.52
N CYS A 116 15.61 14.81 11.23
CA CYS A 116 16.62 15.86 11.09
C CYS A 116 17.21 16.21 12.47
N PRO A 117 18.54 16.20 12.64
CA PRO A 117 19.55 15.73 11.68
C PRO A 117 19.40 14.22 11.42
N PRO A 118 19.87 13.72 10.26
CA PRO A 118 19.82 12.30 9.96
C PRO A 118 20.67 11.53 10.97
N TYR A 119 20.03 10.72 11.83
CA TYR A 119 20.71 9.89 12.82
C TYR A 119 20.54 8.40 12.47
N PRO A 120 21.65 7.63 12.31
CA PRO A 120 23.03 8.08 12.21
C PRO A 120 23.31 8.79 10.87
N SER A 121 24.43 9.51 10.78
CA SER A 121 24.84 10.43 9.71
C SER A 121 24.76 9.88 8.28
N GLY A 122 23.55 9.80 7.73
CA GLY A 122 23.27 9.32 6.38
C GLY A 122 21.91 9.84 5.93
N THR A 123 21.85 10.41 4.73
CA THR A 123 20.59 10.79 4.07
C THR A 123 19.84 9.54 3.62
N SER A 124 19.28 8.76 4.56
CA SER A 124 18.39 7.65 4.24
C SER A 124 16.96 8.16 4.19
N TRP A 125 16.46 8.34 2.96
CA TRP A 125 15.03 8.47 2.72
C TRP A 125 14.43 7.08 2.90
N GLU A 126 13.66 6.86 3.96
CA GLU A 126 12.83 5.66 4.10
C GLU A 126 11.41 6.00 3.61
N ASN A 127 10.98 5.32 2.54
CA ASN A 127 9.65 5.39 1.92
C ASN A 127 8.71 4.33 2.50
#